data_AF-A0A5D2JER2-F1
#
_entry.id   AF-A0A5D2JER2-F1
#
_cell.length_a   1.000
_cell.length_b   1.000
_cell.length_c   1.000
_cell.angle_alpha   90.00
_cell.angle_beta   90.00
_cell.angle_gamma   90.00
#
_symmetry.space_group_name_H-M   'P 1'
#
loop_
_entity.id
_entity.type
_entity.pdbx_description
1 polymer ?
#
loop_
_entity_poly.entity_id
_entity_poly.type
_entity_poly.pdbx_seq_one_letter_code
_entity_poly.pdbx_strand_id
1 'polypeptide(L)'
;MAIYLYKTSTPGTRNGAVNIQVKSNPRNNLIYGQRHCGKGRNTRGIITVRHRGGGHKRLYRKIDFRRNEKDIYGRIVTIEYDPNRNAYICLIHYGDGEKRYILHPIGAIIGDTIVSGTEVPIKMGNVVPLSVRYSNMEKTKLFQASTEPKSLVSKRGGRVIHISFDGQMRI
;
A
#
# COMPACT_ATOMS: atom_id res chain seq x y z
N MET A 1 12.73 -8.59 2.42
CA MET A 1 13.66 -8.30 1.31
C MET A 1 15.05 -8.09 1.86
N ALA A 2 16.07 -8.51 1.10
CA ALA A 2 17.47 -8.36 1.46
C ALA A 2 18.03 -7.00 1.00
N ILE A 3 18.96 -6.47 1.79
CA ILE A 3 19.72 -5.26 1.47
C ILE A 3 21.02 -5.71 0.80
N TYR A 4 21.31 -5.15 -0.37
CA TYR A 4 22.56 -5.35 -1.09
C TYR A 4 23.50 -4.16 -0.85
N LEU A 5 24.72 -4.47 -0.39
CA LEU A 5 25.77 -3.48 -0.18
C LEU A 5 26.63 -3.38 -1.44
N TYR A 6 26.91 -2.15 -1.89
CA TYR A 6 27.80 -1.95 -3.04
C TYR A 6 29.25 -2.27 -2.68
N LYS A 7 30.03 -2.67 -3.70
CA LYS A 7 31.49 -2.72 -3.58
C LYS A 7 32.05 -1.30 -3.42
N THR A 8 33.12 -1.19 -2.65
CA THR A 8 33.81 0.07 -2.31
C THR A 8 34.71 0.58 -3.44
N SER A 9 34.21 0.61 -4.67
CA SER A 9 34.98 0.97 -5.86
C SER A 9 35.14 2.48 -6.06
N THR A 10 34.21 3.30 -5.55
CA THR A 10 34.27 4.76 -5.63
C THR A 10 33.91 5.39 -4.28
N PRO A 11 34.33 6.64 -3.97
CA PRO A 11 33.94 7.33 -2.74
C PRO A 11 32.42 7.44 -2.56
N GLY A 12 31.68 7.63 -3.66
CA GLY A 12 30.22 7.75 -3.63
C GLY A 12 29.47 6.44 -3.35
N THR A 13 30.06 5.28 -3.70
CA THR A 13 29.43 3.97 -3.49
C THR A 13 29.84 3.30 -2.17
N ARG A 14 30.85 3.82 -1.47
CA ARG A 14 31.45 3.19 -0.27
C ARG A 14 30.43 2.87 0.84
N ASN A 15 29.50 3.78 1.08
CA ASN A 15 28.43 3.62 2.08
C ASN A 15 27.07 3.33 1.43
N GLY A 16 27.05 3.00 0.14
CA GLY A 16 25.83 2.83 -0.63
C GLY A 16 25.21 1.45 -0.40
N ALA A 17 23.90 1.45 -0.17
CA ALA A 17 23.10 0.24 -0.05
C ALA A 17 21.82 0.36 -0.89
N VAL A 18 21.42 -0.74 -1.53
CA VAL A 18 20.19 -0.80 -2.32
C VAL A 18 19.36 -2.01 -1.94
N ASN A 19 18.04 -1.89 -2.09
CA ASN A 19 17.16 -3.06 -2.04
C ASN A 19 17.18 -3.74 -3.41
N ILE A 20 17.23 -5.07 -3.41
CA ILE A 20 17.01 -5.86 -4.63
C ILE A 20 15.61 -5.55 -5.17
N GLN A 21 15.58 -5.06 -6.40
CA GLN A 21 14.35 -4.66 -7.07
C GLN A 21 13.71 -5.87 -7.75
N VAL A 22 12.45 -6.15 -7.42
CA VAL A 22 11.64 -7.11 -8.18
C VAL A 22 11.40 -6.50 -9.57
N LYS A 23 11.64 -7.29 -10.63
CA LYS A 23 11.39 -6.85 -12.02
C LYS A 23 9.93 -6.41 -12.17
N SER A 24 9.71 -5.15 -12.52
CA SER A 24 8.38 -4.63 -12.82
C SER A 24 8.09 -4.77 -14.30
N ASN A 25 7.00 -5.45 -14.66
CA ASN A 25 6.37 -5.32 -15.97
C ASN A 25 5.03 -4.61 -15.77
N PRO A 26 5.02 -3.26 -15.74
CA PRO A 26 3.79 -2.51 -15.57
C PRO A 26 3.02 -2.53 -16.90
N ARG A 27 2.31 -3.62 -17.16
CA ARG A 27 1.15 -3.61 -18.05
C ARG A 27 -0.05 -3.34 -17.15
N ASN A 28 -1.03 -2.56 -17.59
CA ASN A 28 -2.44 -2.49 -17.13
C ASN A 28 -2.97 -1.04 -17.01
N ASN A 29 -4.29 -0.88 -17.12
CA ASN A 29 -5.07 0.37 -17.04
C ASN A 29 -5.10 1.02 -15.63
N LEU A 30 -4.24 0.58 -14.70
CA LEU A 30 -4.18 1.03 -13.31
C LEU A 30 -3.10 2.10 -13.06
N ILE A 31 -2.46 2.54 -14.14
CA ILE A 31 -1.34 3.48 -14.14
C ILE A 31 -1.81 4.79 -14.74
N TYR A 32 -1.58 5.89 -14.02
CA TYR A 32 -2.02 7.22 -14.40
C TYR A 32 -0.84 8.17 -14.46
N GLY A 33 -0.91 9.12 -15.39
CA GLY A 33 0.00 10.25 -15.42
C GLY A 33 -0.13 11.05 -14.14
N GLN A 34 0.89 11.01 -13.28
CA GLN A 34 0.88 11.83 -12.08
C GLN A 34 1.39 13.22 -12.43
N ARG A 35 0.52 14.23 -12.32
CA ARG A 35 1.00 15.61 -12.20
C ARG A 35 1.77 15.69 -10.88
N HIS A 36 3.10 15.72 -10.98
CA HIS A 36 3.95 15.92 -9.83
C HIS A 36 3.55 17.27 -9.20
N CYS A 37 2.91 17.25 -8.02
CA CYS A 37 2.50 18.46 -7.29
C CYS A 37 3.65 19.47 -7.31
N GLY A 38 3.33 20.78 -7.35
CA GLY A 38 4.13 21.95 -7.80
C GLY A 38 5.57 22.14 -7.29
N LYS A 39 6.35 21.06 -7.16
CA LYS A 39 7.68 20.96 -6.58
C LYS A 39 7.82 21.81 -5.32
N GLY A 40 6.88 21.63 -4.39
CA GLY A 40 6.83 22.37 -3.12
C GLY A 40 6.11 23.72 -3.17
N ARG A 41 5.48 24.06 -4.29
CA ARG A 41 4.66 25.28 -4.46
C ARG A 41 3.18 25.01 -4.28
N ASN A 42 2.46 26.00 -3.75
CA ASN A 42 0.99 26.02 -3.69
C ASN A 42 0.37 26.52 -5.01
N THR A 43 -0.96 26.65 -5.05
CA THR A 43 -1.72 27.16 -6.20
C THR A 43 -1.37 28.60 -6.60
N ARG A 44 -0.84 29.40 -5.67
CA ARG A 44 -0.33 30.76 -5.91
C ARG A 44 1.11 30.80 -6.45
N GLY A 45 1.76 29.65 -6.62
CA GLY A 45 3.16 29.55 -7.06
C GLY A 45 4.20 29.80 -5.96
N ILE A 46 3.76 30.02 -4.71
CA ILE A 46 4.64 30.30 -3.57
C ILE A 46 5.20 28.98 -3.04
N ILE A 47 6.51 28.94 -2.76
CA ILE A 47 7.17 27.79 -2.12
C ILE A 47 6.69 27.69 -0.67
N THR A 48 5.85 26.70 -0.38
CA THR A 48 5.38 26.38 0.98
C THR A 48 6.18 25.25 1.61
N VAL A 49 6.77 24.37 0.79
CA VAL A 49 7.60 23.25 1.23
C VAL A 49 8.97 23.33 0.56
N ARG A 50 10.01 23.56 1.36
CA ARG A 50 11.41 23.60 0.90
C ARG A 50 11.95 22.21 0.57
N HIS A 51 13.08 22.16 -0.14
CA HIS A 51 13.79 20.94 -0.52
C HIS A 51 12.95 19.94 -1.35
N ARG A 52 12.01 20.45 -2.15
CA ARG A 52 11.21 19.66 -3.11
C ARG A 52 11.51 20.15 -4.52
N GLY A 53 11.97 19.27 -5.41
CA GLY A 53 12.44 19.64 -6.74
C GLY A 53 13.23 18.53 -7.43
N GLY A 54 13.48 18.63 -8.74
CA GLY A 54 14.51 17.84 -9.44
C GLY A 54 14.35 16.31 -9.59
N GLY A 55 13.36 15.67 -8.97
CA GLY A 55 13.21 14.20 -9.02
C GLY A 55 12.82 13.60 -10.38
N HIS A 56 13.15 12.32 -10.58
CA HIS A 56 12.76 11.51 -11.74
C HIS A 56 11.23 11.46 -11.93
N LYS A 57 10.75 11.41 -13.18
CA LYS A 57 9.32 11.31 -13.51
C LYS A 57 8.73 10.01 -12.95
N ARG A 58 7.53 10.09 -12.36
CA ARG A 58 6.85 8.95 -11.74
C ARG A 58 5.44 8.84 -12.27
N LEU A 59 4.98 7.61 -12.46
CA LEU A 59 3.59 7.31 -12.79
C LEU A 59 2.86 6.90 -11.51
N TYR A 60 1.62 7.34 -11.35
CA TYR A 60 0.80 6.99 -10.21
C TYR A 60 0.15 5.64 -10.44
N ARG A 61 0.27 4.74 -9.46
CA ARG A 61 -0.48 3.48 -9.43
C ARG A 61 -1.67 3.63 -8.50
N LYS A 62 -2.87 3.43 -9.05
CA LYS A 62 -4.15 3.50 -8.31
C LYS A 62 -4.26 2.31 -7.38
N ILE A 63 -4.17 2.57 -6.08
CA ILE A 63 -4.33 1.57 -5.01
C ILE A 63 -5.80 1.56 -4.56
N ASP A 64 -6.33 0.38 -4.33
CA ASP A 64 -7.53 0.19 -3.53
C ASP A 64 -7.20 0.16 -2.03
N PHE A 65 -7.38 1.30 -1.36
CA PHE A 65 -7.24 1.41 0.09
C PHE A 65 -8.50 1.00 0.85
N ARG A 66 -9.65 0.98 0.16
CA ARG A 66 -10.96 0.81 0.81
C ARG A 66 -11.36 -0.65 0.93
N ARG A 67 -10.98 -1.50 -0.02
CA ARG A 67 -11.26 -2.94 0.01
C ARG A 67 -12.76 -3.22 0.13
N ASN A 68 -13.55 -2.50 -0.68
CA ASN A 68 -15.01 -2.47 -0.62
C ASN A 68 -15.69 -3.75 -1.13
N GLU A 69 -15.02 -4.53 -1.99
CA GLU A 69 -15.56 -5.80 -2.48
C GLU A 69 -15.59 -6.82 -1.36
N LYS A 70 -16.79 -7.09 -0.85
CA LYS A 70 -17.03 -8.07 0.21
C LYS A 70 -17.18 -9.46 -0.40
N ASP A 71 -16.56 -10.44 0.24
CA ASP A 71 -16.67 -11.89 0.00
C ASP A 71 -16.20 -12.36 -1.40
N ILE A 72 -15.46 -11.52 -2.12
CA ILE A 72 -14.81 -11.89 -3.38
C ILE A 72 -13.35 -12.26 -3.10
N TYR A 73 -13.00 -13.50 -3.43
CA TYR A 73 -11.62 -13.99 -3.35
C TYR A 73 -10.78 -13.41 -4.49
N GLY A 74 -9.60 -12.90 -4.14
CA GLY A 74 -8.61 -12.43 -5.09
C GLY A 74 -7.26 -13.09 -4.87
N ARG A 75 -6.57 -13.43 -5.95
CA ARG A 75 -5.23 -14.05 -5.92
C ARG A 75 -4.15 -13.02 -6.17
N ILE A 76 -3.08 -13.06 -5.38
CA ILE A 76 -1.88 -12.23 -5.60
C ILE A 76 -1.12 -12.76 -6.80
N VAL A 77 -0.99 -11.94 -7.84
CA VAL A 77 -0.32 -12.32 -9.09
C VAL A 77 1.11 -11.83 -9.13
N THR A 78 1.35 -10.59 -8.71
CA THR A 78 2.68 -9.97 -8.71
C THR A 78 2.90 -9.13 -7.46
N ILE A 79 4.16 -8.97 -7.08
CA ILE A 79 4.62 -8.01 -6.08
C ILE A 79 5.52 -7.01 -6.81
N GLU A 80 5.19 -5.73 -6.75
CA GLU A 80 5.83 -4.68 -7.55
C GLU A 80 6.37 -3.53 -6.69
N TYR A 81 7.44 -2.92 -7.18
CA TYR A 81 7.95 -1.67 -6.64
C TYR A 81 7.10 -0.48 -7.07
N ASP A 82 6.72 0.39 -6.12
CA ASP A 82 6.06 1.66 -6.41
C ASP A 82 6.90 2.90 -6.06
N PRO A 83 7.20 3.80 -7.02
CA PRO A 83 8.05 4.96 -6.75
C PRO A 83 7.35 6.07 -5.98
N ASN A 84 6.03 5.98 -5.75
CA ASN A 84 5.25 7.01 -5.04
C ASN A 84 5.12 6.74 -3.55
N ARG A 85 5.62 5.59 -3.08
CA ARG A 85 5.54 5.18 -1.68
C ARG A 85 6.72 4.29 -1.31
N ASN A 86 6.89 4.04 -0.02
CA ASN A 86 7.93 3.13 0.45
C ASN A 86 7.47 1.66 0.37
N ALA A 87 6.20 1.37 0.67
CA ALA A 87 5.66 0.01 0.62
C ALA A 87 5.67 -0.58 -0.80
N TYR A 88 5.89 -1.90 -0.89
CA TYR A 88 5.60 -2.64 -2.13
C TYR A 88 4.09 -2.76 -2.30
N ILE A 89 3.67 -3.04 -3.52
CA ILE A 89 2.27 -3.26 -3.86
C ILE A 89 2.09 -4.65 -4.46
N CYS A 90 0.89 -5.20 -4.32
CA CYS A 90 0.50 -6.45 -4.94
C CYS A 90 -0.55 -6.19 -6.00
N LEU A 91 -0.40 -6.79 -7.18
CA LEU A 91 -1.50 -6.91 -8.13
C LEU A 91 -2.36 -8.10 -7.74
N ILE A 92 -3.65 -7.87 -7.62
CA ILE A 92 -4.64 -8.90 -7.33
C ILE A 92 -5.51 -9.09 -8.55
N HIS A 93 -5.82 -10.34 -8.86
CA HIS A 93 -6.92 -10.71 -9.75
C HIS A 93 -8.05 -11.28 -8.90
N TYR A 94 -9.20 -10.62 -8.94
CA TYR A 94 -10.41 -11.09 -8.26
C TYR A 94 -11.17 -12.09 -9.12
N GLY A 95 -12.04 -12.88 -8.47
CA GLY A 95 -12.86 -13.89 -9.15
C GLY A 95 -13.87 -13.30 -10.15
N ASP A 96 -14.25 -12.04 -10.00
CA ASP A 96 -15.08 -11.28 -10.93
C ASP A 96 -14.34 -10.78 -12.19
N GLY A 97 -13.02 -10.99 -12.25
CA GLY A 97 -12.16 -10.54 -13.34
C GLY A 97 -11.56 -9.14 -13.13
N GLU A 98 -11.92 -8.45 -12.05
CA GLU A 98 -11.32 -7.16 -11.72
C GLU A 98 -9.86 -7.31 -11.27
N LYS A 99 -9.07 -6.27 -11.59
CA LYS A 99 -7.66 -6.19 -11.20
C LYS A 99 -7.44 -4.94 -10.37
N ARG A 100 -6.85 -5.10 -9.20
CA ARG A 100 -6.58 -3.97 -8.30
C ARG A 100 -5.19 -4.08 -7.67
N TYR A 101 -4.58 -2.93 -7.42
CA TYR A 101 -3.38 -2.87 -6.59
C TYR A 101 -3.76 -2.68 -5.13
N ILE A 102 -3.13 -3.44 -4.25
CA ILE A 102 -3.13 -3.21 -2.80
C ILE A 102 -1.73 -2.96 -2.28
N LEU A 103 -1.63 -2.48 -1.05
CA LEU A 103 -0.38 -2.54 -0.30
C LEU A 103 -0.01 -4.00 -0.04
N HIS A 104 1.26 -4.33 -0.26
CA HIS A 104 1.79 -5.66 -0.01
C HIS A 104 1.74 -5.96 1.50
N PRO A 105 0.95 -6.95 1.94
CA PRO A 105 0.97 -7.39 3.34
C PRO A 105 2.31 -8.04 3.66
N ILE A 106 2.81 -7.83 4.88
CA ILE A 106 4.00 -8.53 5.34
C ILE A 106 3.72 -10.04 5.31
N GLY A 107 4.63 -10.81 4.72
CA GLY A 107 4.56 -12.28 4.70
C GLY A 107 3.62 -12.88 3.66
N ALA A 108 2.87 -12.06 2.91
CA ALA A 108 2.13 -12.56 1.75
C ALA A 108 3.10 -12.95 0.62
N ILE A 109 2.79 -14.01 -0.11
CA ILE A 109 3.56 -14.47 -1.27
C ILE A 109 2.72 -14.46 -2.54
N ILE A 110 3.38 -14.59 -3.69
CA ILE A 110 2.68 -14.73 -4.97
C ILE A 110 1.89 -16.02 -4.95
N GLY A 111 0.62 -15.94 -5.34
CA GLY A 111 -0.30 -17.07 -5.36
C GLY A 111 -1.25 -17.12 -4.18
N ASP A 112 -1.00 -16.38 -3.09
CA ASP A 112 -1.90 -16.32 -1.93
C ASP A 112 -3.26 -15.72 -2.29
N THR A 113 -4.28 -16.22 -1.62
CA THR A 113 -5.66 -15.71 -1.72
C THR A 113 -5.94 -14.73 -0.60
N ILE A 114 -6.54 -13.61 -0.97
CA ILE A 114 -6.99 -12.57 -0.05
C ILE A 114 -8.47 -12.31 -0.27
N VAL A 115 -9.17 -11.97 0.80
CA VAL A 115 -10.60 -11.66 0.78
C VAL A 115 -10.90 -10.57 1.80
N SER A 116 -11.93 -9.78 1.55
CA SER A 116 -12.45 -8.76 2.46
C SER A 116 -13.87 -9.16 2.83
N GLY A 117 -14.26 -9.10 4.09
CA GLY A 117 -15.60 -9.52 4.50
C GLY A 117 -15.78 -9.55 6.01
N THR A 118 -17.01 -9.75 6.47
CA THR A 118 -17.34 -9.85 7.90
C THR A 118 -16.99 -11.22 8.47
N GLU A 119 -17.23 -12.29 7.71
CA GLU A 119 -17.06 -13.68 8.17
C GLU A 119 -15.77 -14.32 7.62
N VAL A 120 -14.75 -13.49 7.39
CA VAL A 120 -13.49 -13.90 6.77
C VAL A 120 -12.47 -14.32 7.83
N PRO A 121 -11.68 -15.39 7.60
CA PRO A 121 -10.64 -15.80 8.55
C PRO A 121 -9.58 -14.70 8.71
N ILE A 122 -9.14 -14.50 9.96
CA ILE A 122 -8.08 -13.54 10.31
C ILE A 122 -6.74 -14.11 9.82
N LYS A 123 -6.42 -13.83 8.55
CA LYS A 123 -5.15 -14.17 7.89
C LYS A 123 -4.47 -12.92 7.35
N MET A 124 -3.18 -12.99 7.08
CA MET A 124 -2.44 -11.87 6.52
C MET A 124 -3.00 -11.50 5.13
N GLY A 125 -3.24 -10.21 4.90
CA GLY A 125 -3.83 -9.70 3.66
C GLY A 125 -5.37 -9.70 3.63
N ASN A 126 -6.03 -10.43 4.52
CA ASN A 126 -7.48 -10.35 4.67
C ASN A 126 -7.89 -9.09 5.42
N VAL A 127 -9.06 -8.56 5.06
CA VAL A 127 -9.64 -7.37 5.67
C VAL A 127 -10.96 -7.73 6.32
N VAL A 128 -11.08 -7.39 7.60
CA VAL A 128 -12.30 -7.57 8.39
C VAL A 128 -12.62 -6.25 9.08
N PRO A 129 -13.90 -5.92 9.29
CA PRO A 129 -14.28 -4.78 10.11
C PRO A 129 -13.67 -4.87 11.51
N LEU A 130 -13.32 -3.71 12.08
CA LEU A 130 -12.74 -3.67 13.42
C LEU A 130 -13.68 -4.26 14.47
N SER A 131 -14.98 -4.01 14.36
CA SER A 131 -16.00 -4.52 15.28
C SER A 131 -15.91 -6.04 15.45
N VAL A 132 -15.79 -6.76 14.33
CA VAL A 132 -15.67 -8.22 14.31
C VAL A 132 -14.31 -8.69 14.83
N ARG A 133 -13.24 -7.92 14.58
CA ARG A 133 -11.91 -8.29 15.08
C ARG A 133 -11.81 -8.25 16.60
N TYR A 134 -12.51 -7.33 17.25
CA TYR A 134 -12.46 -7.14 18.71
C TYR A 134 -13.40 -8.06 19.50
N SER A 135 -14.43 -8.66 18.89
CA SER A 135 -15.25 -9.66 19.58
C SER A 135 -14.49 -10.96 19.84
N ASN A 136 -13.47 -11.26 19.03
CA ASN A 136 -12.76 -12.54 19.00
C ASN A 136 -11.34 -12.47 19.61
N MET A 137 -10.92 -11.33 20.16
CA MET A 137 -9.56 -11.09 20.65
C MET A 137 -9.62 -10.51 22.06
N GLU A 138 -8.95 -11.12 23.05
CA GLU A 138 -8.86 -10.57 24.41
C GLU A 138 -8.46 -9.09 24.37
N LYS A 139 -9.23 -8.25 25.08
CA LYS A 139 -9.20 -6.78 25.09
C LYS A 139 -7.84 -6.18 25.50
N THR A 140 -6.82 -6.29 24.66
CA THR A 140 -5.52 -5.67 24.93
C THR A 140 -5.11 -4.71 23.80
N LYS A 141 -5.08 -3.43 24.19
CA LYS A 141 -4.48 -2.25 23.51
C LYS A 141 -5.23 -1.73 22.28
N LEU A 142 -6.28 -0.93 22.54
CA LEU A 142 -6.96 -0.10 21.56
C LEU A 142 -6.19 1.21 21.32
N PHE A 143 -5.89 1.51 20.05
CA PHE A 143 -5.52 2.85 19.59
C PHE A 143 -6.72 3.45 18.83
N GLN A 144 -7.04 4.72 19.10
CA GLN A 144 -8.11 5.49 18.45
C GLN A 144 -7.86 5.64 16.94
N ALA A 145 -8.84 5.26 16.12
CA ALA A 145 -8.84 5.43 14.67
C ALA A 145 -9.91 6.45 14.25
N SER A 146 -9.51 7.42 13.43
CA SER A 146 -10.40 8.44 12.88
C SER A 146 -11.27 7.91 11.73
N THR A 147 -12.41 8.58 11.52
CA THR A 147 -13.56 8.20 10.67
C THR A 147 -13.33 8.34 9.16
N GLU A 148 -12.13 8.71 8.71
CA GLU A 148 -11.81 8.83 7.27
C GLU A 148 -11.15 7.54 6.76
N PRO A 149 -11.47 7.06 5.53
CA PRO A 149 -10.81 5.90 4.93
C PRO A 149 -9.37 6.27 4.53
N LYS A 150 -8.49 6.33 5.53
CA LYS A 150 -7.04 6.45 5.38
C LYS A 150 -6.43 5.13 5.80
N SER A 151 -5.53 4.57 4.99
CA SER A 151 -4.63 3.54 5.50
C SER A 151 -3.81 4.18 6.62
N LEU A 152 -4.12 3.88 7.88
CA LEU A 152 -3.47 4.49 9.05
C LEU A 152 -1.96 4.23 9.07
N VAL A 153 -1.51 3.22 8.33
CA VAL A 153 -0.09 2.94 8.09
C VAL A 153 0.10 2.55 6.62
N SER A 154 0.80 3.37 5.83
CA SER A 154 1.15 3.08 4.42
C SER A 154 2.65 2.91 4.19
N LYS A 155 3.42 2.81 5.29
CA LYS A 155 4.89 2.73 5.28
C LYS A 155 5.34 1.26 5.29
N ARG A 156 6.45 0.99 4.59
CA ARG A 156 7.12 -0.32 4.59
C ARG A 156 7.51 -0.71 6.03
N GLY A 157 7.20 -1.94 6.43
CA GLY A 157 7.46 -2.44 7.80
C GLY A 157 6.43 -1.99 8.84
N GLY A 158 5.52 -1.10 8.47
CA GLY A 158 4.39 -0.77 9.33
C GLY A 158 3.39 -1.93 9.40
N ARG A 159 2.90 -2.24 10.60
CA ARG A 159 1.77 -3.15 10.78
C ARG A 159 0.51 -2.42 10.38
N VAL A 160 -0.11 -2.83 9.28
CA VAL A 160 -1.40 -2.30 8.84
C VAL A 160 -2.48 -3.25 9.33
N ILE A 161 -3.29 -2.80 10.28
CA ILE A 161 -4.63 -3.34 10.44
C ILE A 161 -5.48 -2.47 9.50
N HIS A 162 -5.99 -3.04 8.40
CA HIS A 162 -6.97 -2.33 7.58
C HIS A 162 -8.27 -2.25 8.38
N ILE A 163 -8.74 -1.02 8.60
CA ILE A 163 -9.87 -0.69 9.45
C ILE A 163 -11.00 -0.27 8.52
N SER A 164 -12.03 -1.10 8.37
CA SER A 164 -13.31 -0.69 7.81
C SER A 164 -14.28 -0.44 8.97
N PHE A 165 -14.87 0.76 9.01
CA PHE A 165 -15.98 1.08 9.90
C PHE A 165 -17.28 0.81 9.15
N ASP A 166 -18.12 -0.11 9.63
CA ASP A 166 -19.51 -0.30 9.14
C ASP A 166 -20.48 0.70 9.82
N GLY A 167 -20.04 1.94 10.05
CA GLY A 167 -20.89 2.99 10.63
C GLY A 167 -21.68 3.70 9.54
N GLN A 168 -23.00 3.48 9.48
CA GLN A 168 -23.91 4.34 8.71
C GLN A 168 -23.75 5.79 9.20
N MET A 169 -23.42 6.71 8.29
CA MET A 169 -23.60 8.15 8.49
C MET A 169 -25.09 8.39 8.74
N ARG A 170 -25.49 8.61 10.00
CA ARG A 170 -26.69 9.38 10.29
C ARG A 170 -26.26 10.84 10.38
N ILE A 171 -26.87 11.65 9.51
CA ILE A 171 -26.77 13.12 9.47
C ILE A 171 -27.26 13.66 10.81
#